data_AF-A0AA39IZ36-F1
#
_entry.id   AF-A0AA39IZ36-F1
#
_cell.length_a   1.000
_cell.length_b   1.000
_cell.length_c   1.000
_cell.angle_alpha   90.00
_cell.angle_beta   90.00
_cell.angle_gamma   90.00
#
_symmetry.space_group_name_H-M   'P 1'
#
loop_
_entity.id
_entity.type
_entity.pdbx_description
1 polymer ?
#
loop_
_entity_poly.entity_id
_entity_poly.type
_entity_poly.pdbx_seq_one_letter_code
_entity_poly.pdbx_strand_id
1 'polypeptide(L)'
;CCLQGQIKLPHLCPAPTILQNLLCGDNPMSKAFLKDIRQYNAALAFTSLAVKVDEAITNSSGSYCFRVSGELHHQMGSLLANEGENLSYAQLYIHDPEEALSMRNRRNPNLKSEIM
;
A
#
# COMPACT_ATOMS: atom_id res chain seq x y z
N CYS A 1 2.64 9.78 -30.15
CA CYS A 1 2.28 8.73 -29.17
C CYS A 1 1.54 7.60 -29.91
N CYS A 2 1.60 6.34 -29.45
CA CYS A 2 0.89 5.17 -30.01
C CYS A 2 1.09 4.87 -31.52
N LEU A 3 2.32 4.98 -32.04
CA LEU A 3 2.65 4.68 -33.44
C LEU A 3 1.68 5.33 -34.45
N GLN A 4 1.49 6.65 -34.35
CA GLN A 4 0.59 7.42 -35.22
C GLN A 4 -0.88 6.91 -35.20
N GLY A 5 -1.34 6.36 -34.07
CA GLY A 5 -2.71 5.86 -33.92
C GLY A 5 -2.91 4.44 -34.43
N GLN A 6 -1.87 3.77 -34.92
CA GLN A 6 -1.92 2.35 -35.32
C GLN A 6 -2.09 1.43 -34.11
N ILE A 7 -1.67 1.87 -32.92
CA ILE A 7 -1.90 1.14 -31.67
C ILE A 7 -3.17 1.70 -31.02
N LYS A 8 -4.24 0.89 -31.01
CA LYS A 8 -5.44 1.14 -30.23
C LYS A 8 -5.38 0.35 -28.93
N LEU A 9 -5.05 1.02 -27.84
CA LEU A 9 -5.06 0.40 -26.52
C LEU A 9 -6.51 0.12 -26.08
N PRO A 10 -6.77 -1.00 -25.39
CA PRO A 10 -8.07 -1.22 -24.78
C PRO A 10 -8.37 -0.14 -23.75
N HIS A 11 -9.66 0.15 -23.55
CA HIS A 11 -10.08 1.00 -22.44
C HIS A 11 -9.72 0.34 -21.12
N LEU A 12 -9.27 1.14 -20.16
CA LEU A 12 -9.04 0.68 -18.80
C LEU A 12 -10.37 0.23 -18.20
N CYS A 13 -10.36 -0.92 -17.55
CA CYS A 13 -11.50 -1.35 -16.74
C CYS A 13 -11.72 -0.34 -15.60
N PRO A 14 -12.98 0.02 -15.29
CA PRO A 14 -13.25 0.86 -14.14
C PRO A 14 -12.82 0.14 -12.86
N ALA A 15 -12.27 0.89 -11.91
CA ALA A 15 -11.97 0.35 -10.59
C ALA A 15 -13.27 -0.09 -9.87
N PRO A 16 -13.21 -1.09 -8.97
CA PRO A 16 -14.34 -1.47 -8.13
C PRO A 16 -14.99 -0.25 -7.45
N THR A 17 -16.33 -0.26 -7.33
CA THR A 17 -17.10 0.87 -6.79
C THR A 17 -16.63 1.30 -5.40
N ILE A 18 -16.24 0.35 -4.56
CA ILE A 18 -15.72 0.62 -3.22
C ILE A 18 -14.45 1.48 -3.30
N LEU A 19 -13.50 1.11 -4.16
CA LEU A 19 -12.25 1.86 -4.35
C LEU A 19 -12.51 3.23 -4.98
N GLN A 20 -13.43 3.34 -5.94
CA GLN A 20 -13.82 4.64 -6.49
C GLN A 20 -14.41 5.56 -5.41
N ASN A 21 -15.29 5.04 -4.55
CA ASN A 21 -15.89 5.83 -3.47
C ASN A 21 -14.85 6.28 -2.44
N LEU A 22 -13.85 5.44 -2.14
CA LEU A 22 -12.76 5.80 -1.24
C LEU A 22 -11.80 6.83 -1.84
N LEU A 23 -11.49 6.72 -3.13
CA LEU A 23 -10.52 7.59 -3.83
C LEU A 23 -11.12 8.92 -4.29
N CYS A 24 -12.38 8.93 -4.71
CA CYS A 24 -13.03 10.07 -5.37
C CYS A 24 -14.26 10.60 -4.62
N GLY A 25 -14.68 9.97 -3.52
CA GLY A 25 -15.80 10.43 -2.72
C GLY A 25 -15.47 11.66 -1.86
N ASP A 26 -16.50 12.36 -1.39
CA ASP A 26 -16.40 13.54 -0.49
C ASP A 26 -17.06 13.29 0.88
N ASN A 27 -16.97 12.07 1.40
CA ASN A 27 -17.55 11.70 2.69
C ASN A 27 -16.47 11.52 3.78
N PRO A 28 -16.84 11.40 5.06
CA PRO A 28 -15.86 11.21 6.14
C PRO A 28 -15.01 9.93 6.02
N MET A 29 -15.47 8.92 5.29
CA MET A 29 -14.74 7.68 5.05
C MET A 29 -13.67 7.89 3.97
N SER A 30 -14.00 8.52 2.84
CA SER A 30 -13.02 8.84 1.78
C SER A 30 -11.95 9.80 2.29
N LYS A 31 -12.32 10.82 3.08
CA LYS A 31 -11.36 11.74 3.72
C LYS A 31 -10.40 11.02 4.67
N ALA A 32 -10.91 10.08 5.47
CA ALA A 32 -10.08 9.27 6.36
C ALA A 32 -9.16 8.32 5.57
N PHE A 33 -9.66 7.69 4.51
CA PHE A 33 -8.86 6.86 3.62
C PHE A 33 -7.72 7.64 2.99
N LEU A 34 -8.02 8.78 2.33
CA LEU A 34 -7.01 9.59 1.64
C LEU A 34 -5.94 10.15 2.60
N LYS A 35 -6.35 10.53 3.81
CA LYS A 35 -5.42 10.97 4.86
C LYS A 35 -4.38 9.89 5.20
N ASP A 36 -4.83 8.64 5.34
CA ASP A 36 -4.00 7.52 5.81
C ASP A 36 -3.69 6.48 4.72
N ILE A 37 -3.86 6.83 3.44
CA ILE A 37 -3.79 5.88 2.30
C ILE A 37 -2.45 5.14 2.23
N ARG A 38 -1.36 5.79 2.61
CA ARG A 38 -0.02 5.17 2.66
C ARG A 38 0.03 4.06 3.71
N GLN A 39 -0.63 4.23 4.86
CA GLN A 39 -0.69 3.23 5.91
C GLN A 39 -1.61 2.06 5.51
N TYR A 40 -2.76 2.31 4.90
CA TYR A 40 -3.61 1.25 4.34
C TYR A 40 -2.83 0.40 3.32
N ASN A 41 -2.15 1.05 2.37
CA ASN A 41 -1.34 0.36 1.38
C ASN A 41 -0.18 -0.42 2.02
N ALA A 42 0.45 0.12 3.07
CA ALA A 42 1.52 -0.58 3.80
C ALA A 42 1.00 -1.78 4.59
N ALA A 43 -0.21 -1.72 5.15
CA ALA A 43 -0.84 -2.84 5.87
C ALA A 43 -1.19 -4.01 4.93
N LEU A 44 -1.40 -3.72 3.64
CA LEU A 44 -1.62 -4.68 2.55
C LEU A 44 -0.36 -4.93 1.72
N ALA A 45 0.81 -4.46 2.15
CA ALA A 45 2.05 -4.70 1.42
C ALA A 45 2.55 -6.13 1.67
N PHE A 46 2.88 -6.82 0.59
CA PHE A 46 3.49 -8.16 0.66
C PHE A 46 4.98 -8.07 1.03
N THR A 47 5.71 -7.15 0.39
CA THR A 47 7.13 -6.87 0.65
C THR A 47 7.34 -5.41 1.00
N SER A 48 8.35 -5.12 1.82
CA SER A 48 8.86 -3.74 1.95
C SER A 48 9.88 -3.43 0.85
N LEU A 49 10.13 -2.15 0.64
CA LEU A 49 11.21 -1.68 -0.23
C LEU A 49 12.44 -1.36 0.62
N ALA A 50 13.57 -1.97 0.32
CA ALA A 50 14.85 -1.53 0.85
C ALA A 50 15.37 -0.38 0.00
N VAL A 51 15.25 0.84 0.52
CA VAL A 51 15.82 2.03 -0.10
C VAL A 51 16.58 2.82 0.95
N LYS A 52 17.80 3.26 0.61
CA LYS A 52 18.49 4.28 1.40
C LYS A 52 17.84 5.63 1.13
N VAL A 53 17.04 6.11 2.07
CA VAL A 53 16.37 7.41 1.96
C VAL A 53 17.41 8.53 2.03
N ASP A 54 17.37 9.42 1.05
CA ASP A 54 18.14 10.65 1.06
C ASP A 54 17.31 11.77 1.72
N GLU A 55 17.56 11.97 3.01
CA GLU A 55 16.81 12.94 3.82
C GLU A 55 16.97 14.38 3.34
N ALA A 56 18.08 14.71 2.66
CA ALA A 56 18.29 16.04 2.11
C ALA A 56 17.27 16.38 1.01
N ILE A 57 16.80 15.36 0.28
CA ILE A 57 15.75 15.52 -0.72
C ILE A 57 14.37 15.45 -0.10
N THR A 58 14.11 14.48 0.77
CA THR A 58 12.76 14.30 1.34
C THR A 58 12.33 15.45 2.21
N ASN A 59 13.28 16.14 2.86
CA ASN A 59 13.03 17.29 3.73
C ASN A 59 13.25 18.63 3.01
N SER A 60 13.43 18.62 1.69
CA SER A 60 13.55 19.85 0.91
C SER A 60 12.23 20.63 0.87
N SER A 61 12.32 21.96 0.71
CA SER A 61 11.14 22.80 0.53
C SER A 61 10.50 22.51 -0.85
N GLY A 62 9.30 21.93 -0.83
CA GLY A 62 8.57 21.61 -2.05
C GLY A 62 7.65 20.41 -1.89
N SER A 63 7.17 19.89 -3.02
CA SER A 63 6.44 18.62 -3.04
C SER A 63 7.34 17.49 -2.54
N TYR A 64 6.77 16.55 -1.80
CA TYR A 64 7.49 15.39 -1.29
C TYR A 64 8.15 14.60 -2.43
N CYS A 65 9.47 14.54 -2.40
CA CYS A 65 10.29 13.80 -3.36
C CYS A 65 11.15 12.79 -2.59
N PHE A 66 11.34 11.60 -3.14
CA PHE A 66 12.34 10.65 -2.66
C PHE A 66 13.15 10.15 -3.85
N ARG A 67 14.43 9.85 -3.61
CA ARG A 67 15.35 9.39 -4.65
C ARG A 67 15.77 7.95 -4.37
N VAL A 68 15.68 7.12 -5.40
CA VAL A 68 16.24 5.76 -5.41
C VAL A 68 17.45 5.78 -6.36
N SER A 69 18.59 5.31 -5.89
CA SER A 69 19.82 5.21 -6.68
C SER A 69 20.33 3.78 -6.64
N GLY A 70 20.67 3.22 -7.81
CA GLY A 70 21.08 1.81 -7.93
C GLY A 70 19.90 0.89 -8.17
N GLU A 71 19.87 -0.25 -7.47
CA GLU A 71 18.83 -1.27 -7.61
C GLU A 71 17.75 -1.13 -6.54
N LEU A 72 16.51 -1.45 -6.92
CA LEU A 72 15.40 -1.58 -6.00
C LEU A 72 15.34 -3.03 -5.51
N HIS A 73 15.56 -3.23 -4.21
CA HIS A 73 15.43 -4.55 -3.59
C HIS A 73 14.10 -4.64 -2.84
N HIS A 74 13.33 -5.69 -3.16
CA HIS A 74 12.17 -6.07 -2.36
C HIS A 74 12.66 -6.87 -1.16
N GLN A 75 12.36 -6.38 0.04
CA GLN A 75 12.62 -7.10 1.27
C GLN A 75 11.38 -7.87 1.67
N MET A 76 11.55 -9.19 1.73
CA MET A 76 10.55 -10.11 2.25
C MET A 76 11.12 -10.73 3.53
N GLY A 77 10.37 -10.67 4.62
CA GLY A 77 10.70 -11.40 5.84
C GLY A 77 10.53 -12.91 5.67
N SER A 78 10.72 -13.65 6.76
CA SER A 78 10.36 -15.08 6.79
C SER A 78 8.89 -15.27 6.40
N LEU A 79 8.60 -16.30 5.62
CA LEU A 79 7.23 -16.68 5.25
C LEU A 79 6.43 -17.21 6.45
N LEU A 80 7.11 -17.69 7.49
CA LEU A 80 6.51 -18.14 8.74
C LEU A 80 6.94 -17.22 9.88
N ALA A 81 6.03 -16.94 10.81
CA ALA A 81 6.39 -16.27 12.04
C ALA A 81 7.31 -17.16 12.90
N ASN A 82 8.24 -16.54 13.61
CA ASN A 82 9.01 -17.26 14.62
C ASN A 82 8.10 -17.65 15.79
N GLU A 83 8.55 -18.62 16.57
CA GLU A 83 7.80 -19.09 17.74
C GLU A 83 7.57 -17.93 18.74
N GLY A 84 6.31 -17.70 19.09
CA GLY A 84 5.89 -16.59 19.96
C GLY A 84 5.71 -15.24 19.26
N GLU A 85 6.01 -15.12 17.96
CA GLU A 85 5.80 -13.88 17.20
C GLU A 85 4.44 -13.83 16.50
N ASN A 86 3.94 -12.61 16.34
CA ASN A 86 2.71 -12.32 15.63
C ASN A 86 2.95 -12.26 14.12
N LEU A 87 2.05 -12.85 13.33
CA LEU A 87 2.08 -12.77 11.87
C LEU A 87 2.13 -11.34 11.35
N SER A 88 2.88 -11.10 10.29
CA SER A 88 3.04 -9.80 9.66
C SER A 88 3.30 -9.86 8.16
N TYR A 89 2.82 -8.85 7.42
CA TYR A 89 3.08 -8.62 5.99
C TYR A 89 2.87 -9.88 5.14
N ALA A 90 3.90 -10.38 4.44
CA ALA A 90 3.83 -11.59 3.61
C ALA A 90 3.21 -12.80 4.32
N GLN A 91 3.45 -12.96 5.63
CA GLN A 91 2.94 -14.08 6.42
C GLN A 91 1.41 -14.07 6.47
N LEU A 92 0.78 -12.89 6.41
CA LEU A 92 -0.68 -12.70 6.45
C LEU A 92 -1.39 -13.14 5.15
N TYR A 93 -0.65 -13.56 4.13
CA TYR A 93 -1.23 -14.06 2.88
C TYR A 93 -1.29 -15.60 2.81
N ILE A 94 -0.68 -16.29 3.77
CA ILE A 94 -0.65 -17.76 3.84
C ILE A 94 -1.73 -18.28 4.80
N HIS A 95 -2.21 -17.42 5.70
CA HIS A 95 -3.19 -17.75 6.73
C HIS A 95 -4.62 -17.43 6.29
N ASP A 96 -5.57 -17.84 7.14
CA ASP A 96 -6.99 -17.55 6.94
C ASP A 96 -7.24 -16.03 6.76
N PRO A 97 -8.07 -15.63 5.78
CA PRO A 97 -8.32 -14.21 5.51
C PRO A 97 -8.87 -13.42 6.70
N GLU A 98 -9.71 -14.03 7.56
CA GLU A 98 -10.30 -13.36 8.72
C GLU A 98 -9.25 -13.15 9.82
N GLU A 99 -8.43 -14.18 10.07
CA GLU A 99 -7.28 -14.06 10.99
C GLU A 99 -6.32 -12.98 10.50
N ALA A 100 -6.00 -12.98 9.21
CA ALA A 100 -5.12 -12.00 8.60
C ALA A 100 -5.69 -10.58 8.72
N LEU A 101 -6.99 -10.38 8.48
CA LEU A 101 -7.67 -9.10 8.66
C LEU A 101 -7.61 -8.62 10.12
N SER A 102 -7.93 -9.50 11.08
CA SER A 102 -7.83 -9.20 12.51
C SER A 102 -6.42 -8.73 12.91
N MET A 103 -5.40 -9.43 12.40
CA MET A 103 -4.00 -9.09 12.65
C MET A 103 -3.61 -7.74 12.03
N ARG A 104 -4.09 -7.42 10.82
CA ARG A 104 -3.85 -6.10 10.22
C ARG A 104 -4.52 -4.99 11.04
N ASN A 105 -5.75 -5.17 11.49
CA ASN A 105 -6.45 -4.20 12.32
C ASN A 105 -5.73 -3.99 13.66
N ARG A 106 -5.28 -5.07 14.32
CA ARG A 106 -4.52 -4.97 15.58
C ARG A 106 -3.19 -4.22 15.42
N ARG A 107 -2.51 -4.38 14.29
CA ARG A 107 -1.24 -3.70 14.00
C ARG A 107 -1.41 -2.24 13.58
N ASN A 108 -2.60 -1.84 13.15
CA ASN A 108 -2.89 -0.50 12.65
C ASN A 108 -4.11 0.11 13.38
N PRO A 109 -4.06 0.29 14.71
CA PRO A 109 -5.22 0.68 15.52
C PRO A 109 -5.75 2.08 15.21
N ASN A 110 -4.96 2.91 14.53
CA ASN A 110 -5.36 4.25 14.08
C ASN A 110 -6.14 4.23 12.76
N LEU A 111 -6.16 3.10 12.04
CA LEU A 111 -6.93 2.95 10.80
C LEU A 111 -8.36 2.52 11.11
N LYS A 112 -9.29 2.91 10.24
CA LYS A 112 -10.69 2.51 10.30
C LYS A 112 -10.80 1.08 9.78
N SER A 113 -11.21 0.15 10.64
CA SER A 113 -11.31 -1.27 10.28
C SER A 113 -12.36 -1.54 9.21
N GLU A 114 -13.32 -0.63 9.00
CA GLU A 114 -14.32 -0.75 7.93
C GLU A 114 -13.75 -0.55 6.52
N ILE A 115 -12.52 -0.03 6.42
CA ILE A 115 -11.82 0.19 5.15
C ILE A 115 -10.85 -0.97 4.83
N MET A 116 -10.38 -1.69 5.85
CA MET A 116 -9.43 -2.81 5.75
C MET A 116 -10.09 -4.07 5.21
#